data_AF-A0AAE9Z8H2-F1
#
_entry.id   AF-A0AAE9Z8H2-F1
#
_cell.length_a   1.000
_cell.length_b   1.000
_cell.length_c   1.000
_cell.angle_alpha   90.00
_cell.angle_beta   90.00
_cell.angle_gamma   90.00
#
_symmetry.space_group_name_H-M   'P 1'
#
loop_
_entity.id
_entity.type
_entity.pdbx_description
1 polymer ?
#
loop_
_entity_poly.entity_id
_entity_poly.type
_entity_poly.pdbx_seq_one_letter_code
_entity_poly.pdbx_strand_id
1 'polypeptide(L)'
;MHNLEKIRDVLTYTRIFVIALILTGCKAGDGTGLDANGQPLVDDDPPPETGLFVQIQDDIFTARCIACHIGAQAPQGLDLSEGNAYGNIVGVASNEQPQYNLIEPGEPELSYLVKKIRGDEDISGGQMPLSGPPFLDDSQIQLVIDWVNDGAPPPQPAEPTEFVAQLSDFTAYATWSSIDYSIGATNNALGGAHQAQDDSYSRRVYANALALTATDTYPNGSIFVKEVTTWQSGEKMFSAAGGLLAMVKRGGDFNPGNSGWEWFELNPDLSAIVGQGANLMDDGCNTCHSLANSQSGGSDYVFEHPSEYEADNSDFADFRSWSQIEERSDQNPLLGGMAHGADNPDSIRRIYKKQLYANPDTSEQGYPIGTILVKEVEQDGSIVEITAMVKRGGDFSPDHQDWEWFMLDPGSLEIMLDDNGDEARGANLMDGMCASCHSQANPDSGYGKDYVFHHENDPFNFADMAILTLILGAMQD
;
A
#
# COMPACT_ATOMS: atom_id res chain seq x y z
N MET A 1 -63.29 21.50 57.77
CA MET A 1 -63.61 22.09 56.45
C MET A 1 -62.93 23.44 56.29
N HIS A 2 -61.60 23.46 56.21
CA HIS A 2 -60.85 24.63 55.74
C HIS A 2 -59.99 24.15 54.58
N ASN A 3 -60.71 23.73 53.55
CA ASN A 3 -60.23 22.94 52.43
C ASN A 3 -60.55 23.68 51.13
N LEU A 4 -60.11 24.94 51.03
CA LEU A 4 -60.18 25.75 49.81
C LEU A 4 -59.20 26.94 49.81
N GLU A 5 -58.60 27.31 50.95
CA GLU A 5 -57.59 28.40 51.01
C GLU A 5 -56.14 27.92 50.85
N LYS A 6 -55.80 26.67 51.23
CA LYS A 6 -54.43 26.12 51.06
C LYS A 6 -54.06 25.74 49.61
N ILE A 7 -54.97 25.89 48.65
CA ILE A 7 -54.70 25.69 47.22
C ILE A 7 -54.56 27.04 46.48
N ARG A 8 -54.83 28.17 47.14
CA ARG A 8 -54.64 29.52 46.56
C ARG A 8 -53.33 30.20 46.94
N ASP A 9 -52.66 29.76 48.01
CA ASP A 9 -51.36 30.33 48.42
C ASP A 9 -50.13 29.65 47.77
N VAL A 10 -50.29 28.49 47.13
CA VAL A 10 -49.19 27.80 46.41
C VAL A 10 -49.17 28.15 44.92
N LEU A 11 -50.21 28.80 44.39
CA LEU A 11 -50.31 29.19 42.97
C LEU A 11 -50.13 30.69 42.69
N THR A 12 -49.85 31.50 43.72
CA THR A 12 -49.60 32.95 43.57
C THR A 12 -48.12 33.34 43.83
N TYR A 13 -47.26 32.37 44.17
CA TYR A 13 -45.81 32.55 44.29
C TYR A 13 -44.98 32.00 43.12
N THR A 14 -45.62 31.49 42.06
CA THR A 14 -44.94 30.87 40.90
C THR A 14 -45.09 31.68 39.62
N ARG A 15 -45.29 33.00 39.71
CA ARG A 15 -45.28 33.92 38.55
C ARG A 15 -44.58 35.27 38.76
N ILE A 16 -43.85 35.47 39.86
CA ILE A 16 -42.98 36.64 40.06
C ILE A 16 -41.67 36.17 40.70
N PHE A 17 -40.83 35.49 39.90
CA PHE A 17 -39.37 35.36 40.13
C PHE A 17 -38.69 34.79 38.86
N VAL A 18 -39.01 35.34 37.68
CA VAL A 18 -38.35 34.99 36.40
C VAL A 18 -37.88 36.24 35.63
N ILE A 19 -37.77 37.40 36.27
CA ILE A 19 -37.20 38.60 35.62
C ILE A 19 -36.22 39.27 36.58
N ALA A 20 -35.02 38.69 36.69
CA ALA A 20 -33.78 39.39 37.00
C ALA A 20 -32.57 38.44 36.84
N LEU A 21 -31.69 38.79 35.90
CA LEU A 21 -30.32 38.29 35.69
C LEU A 21 -30.12 36.85 35.20
N ILE A 22 -30.18 36.68 33.86
CA ILE A 22 -29.11 36.00 33.12
C ILE A 22 -28.83 36.86 31.86
N LEU A 23 -28.01 37.88 32.03
CA LEU A 23 -27.39 38.66 30.96
C LEU A 23 -25.88 38.74 31.28
N THR A 24 -25.25 37.58 31.30
CA THR A 24 -23.79 37.43 31.30
C THR A 24 -23.50 36.08 30.69
N GLY A 25 -23.09 36.07 29.42
CA GLY A 25 -22.65 34.84 28.79
C GLY A 25 -22.73 34.74 27.27
N CYS A 26 -23.28 35.72 26.53
CA CYS A 26 -22.77 35.90 25.16
C CYS A 26 -21.41 36.55 25.32
N LYS A 27 -20.34 35.75 25.36
CA LYS A 27 -19.01 36.29 25.04
C LYS A 27 -19.18 37.00 23.70
N ALA A 28 -18.99 38.31 23.67
CA ALA A 28 -18.65 38.98 22.43
C ALA A 28 -17.43 38.23 21.90
N GLY A 29 -17.57 37.58 20.74
CA GLY A 29 -16.40 37.12 20.01
C GLY A 29 -15.48 38.32 19.86
N ASP A 30 -14.20 38.13 20.12
CA ASP A 30 -13.14 39.14 19.98
C ASP A 30 -12.93 39.58 18.52
N GLY A 31 -13.76 39.10 17.58
CA GLY A 31 -13.64 39.39 16.16
C GLY A 31 -12.45 38.68 15.53
N THR A 32 -11.80 37.73 16.22
CA THR A 32 -10.74 36.94 15.59
C THR A 32 -11.36 36.10 14.49
N GLY A 33 -10.89 36.30 13.26
CA GLY A 33 -11.43 35.62 12.09
C GLY A 33 -12.68 36.27 11.49
N LEU A 34 -12.94 37.58 11.70
CA LEU A 34 -13.98 38.33 10.98
C LEU A 34 -13.41 39.62 10.33
N ASP A 35 -13.94 40.02 9.17
CA ASP A 35 -13.57 41.27 8.48
C ASP A 35 -14.23 42.52 9.11
N ALA A 36 -13.97 43.71 8.56
CA ALA A 36 -14.52 44.97 9.04
C ALA A 36 -16.07 45.06 8.97
N ASN A 37 -16.72 44.11 8.30
CA ASN A 37 -18.17 44.00 8.16
C ASN A 37 -18.77 42.84 8.98
N GLY A 38 -17.94 42.08 9.71
CA GLY A 38 -18.39 40.98 10.56
C GLY A 38 -18.60 39.65 9.81
N GLN A 39 -18.05 39.50 8.61
CA GLN A 39 -18.03 38.22 7.87
C GLN A 39 -16.78 37.42 8.23
N PRO A 40 -16.81 36.07 8.26
CA PRO A 40 -15.62 35.26 8.47
C PRO A 40 -14.46 35.63 7.55
N LEU A 41 -13.27 35.83 8.10
CA LEU A 41 -12.00 35.79 7.37
C LEU A 41 -11.77 34.34 6.99
N VAL A 42 -12.47 33.91 5.94
CA VAL A 42 -12.06 32.71 5.24
C VAL A 42 -10.99 33.16 4.27
N ASP A 43 -9.77 32.70 4.49
CA ASP A 43 -8.78 32.56 3.41
C ASP A 43 -9.29 31.43 2.50
N ASP A 44 -10.42 31.65 1.83
CA ASP A 44 -10.93 30.78 0.76
C ASP A 44 -10.63 31.51 -0.55
N ASP A 45 -9.34 31.65 -0.88
CA ASP A 45 -9.03 31.41 -2.27
C ASP A 45 -9.30 29.91 -2.48
N PRO A 46 -10.20 29.51 -3.41
CA PRO A 46 -10.36 28.10 -3.71
C PRO A 46 -8.97 27.51 -4.01
N PRO A 47 -8.68 26.29 -3.55
CA PRO A 47 -7.38 25.67 -3.80
C PRO A 47 -7.07 25.79 -5.30
N PRO A 48 -5.81 26.12 -5.67
CA PRO A 48 -5.46 26.31 -7.07
C PRO A 48 -5.97 25.11 -7.86
N GLU A 49 -6.61 25.31 -9.01
CA GLU A 49 -7.11 24.21 -9.81
C GLU A 49 -6.05 23.75 -10.82
N THR A 50 -6.09 22.48 -11.22
CA THR A 50 -5.21 21.91 -12.26
C THR A 50 -5.99 21.13 -13.31
N GLY A 51 -5.31 20.78 -14.40
CA GLY A 51 -5.85 19.99 -15.51
C GLY A 51 -5.91 20.77 -16.83
N LEU A 52 -6.16 20.04 -17.92
CA LEU A 52 -6.22 20.61 -19.28
C LEU A 52 -7.23 21.76 -19.39
N PHE A 53 -8.36 21.68 -18.68
CA PHE A 53 -9.35 22.75 -18.68
C PHE A 53 -8.79 24.07 -18.11
N VAL A 54 -7.97 24.02 -17.07
CA VAL A 54 -7.33 25.22 -16.49
C VAL A 54 -6.40 25.85 -17.52
N GLN A 55 -5.62 25.04 -18.24
CA GLN A 55 -4.77 25.54 -19.32
C GLN A 55 -5.59 26.14 -20.47
N ILE A 56 -6.69 25.49 -20.87
CA ILE A 56 -7.61 26.01 -21.90
C ILE A 56 -8.23 27.34 -21.43
N GLN A 57 -8.61 27.44 -20.16
CA GLN A 57 -9.15 28.65 -19.58
C GLN A 57 -8.14 29.80 -19.71
N ASP A 58 -6.88 29.59 -19.33
CA ASP A 58 -5.86 30.64 -19.32
C ASP A 58 -5.35 31.00 -20.72
N ASP A 59 -4.86 29.99 -21.46
CA ASP A 59 -4.13 30.18 -22.71
C ASP A 59 -5.04 30.47 -23.91
N ILE A 60 -6.32 30.09 -23.80
CA ILE A 60 -7.29 30.19 -24.90
C ILE A 60 -8.45 31.09 -24.51
N PHE A 61 -9.28 30.73 -23.53
CA PHE A 61 -10.51 31.48 -23.26
C PHE A 61 -10.22 32.89 -22.74
N THR A 62 -9.48 33.00 -21.65
CA THR A 62 -9.06 34.26 -21.03
C THR A 62 -8.17 35.07 -21.98
N ALA A 63 -7.24 34.41 -22.68
CA ALA A 63 -6.30 35.12 -23.55
C ALA A 63 -6.88 35.56 -24.91
N ARG A 64 -7.94 34.91 -25.42
CA ARG A 64 -8.39 35.10 -26.82
C ARG A 64 -9.90 35.27 -26.99
N CYS A 65 -10.74 34.78 -26.07
CA CYS A 65 -12.19 34.69 -26.28
C CYS A 65 -13.00 35.67 -25.42
N ILE A 66 -12.59 35.94 -24.18
CA ILE A 66 -13.39 36.74 -23.23
C ILE A 66 -13.58 38.20 -23.64
N ALA A 67 -12.78 38.73 -24.59
CA ALA A 67 -13.00 40.09 -25.10
C ALA A 67 -14.41 40.26 -25.70
N CYS A 68 -15.00 39.18 -26.21
CA CYS A 68 -16.38 39.14 -26.70
C CYS A 68 -17.28 38.21 -25.86
N HIS A 69 -16.73 37.14 -25.31
CA HIS A 69 -17.48 36.10 -24.58
C HIS A 69 -17.42 36.30 -23.07
N ILE A 70 -17.89 37.45 -22.59
CA ILE A 70 -17.98 37.77 -21.16
C ILE A 70 -19.26 38.53 -20.82
N GLY A 71 -19.90 38.14 -19.71
CA GLY A 71 -21.05 38.84 -19.15
C GLY A 71 -22.32 38.78 -19.98
N ALA A 72 -23.35 39.50 -19.53
CA ALA A 72 -24.72 39.40 -20.05
C ALA A 72 -24.92 39.87 -21.52
N GLN A 73 -23.90 40.43 -22.16
CA GLN A 73 -23.96 40.87 -23.57
C GLN A 73 -23.12 39.97 -24.48
N ALA A 74 -22.56 38.89 -23.95
CA ALA A 74 -21.80 37.93 -24.75
C ALA A 74 -22.69 37.38 -25.89
N PRO A 75 -22.15 37.29 -27.13
CA PRO A 75 -22.87 36.68 -28.23
C PRO A 75 -23.39 35.30 -27.85
N GLN A 76 -24.65 35.04 -28.19
CA GLN A 76 -25.34 33.78 -27.88
C GLN A 76 -25.42 33.46 -26.37
N GLY A 77 -25.21 34.45 -25.49
CA GLY A 77 -25.18 34.25 -24.04
C GLY A 77 -24.01 33.41 -23.53
N LEU A 78 -22.97 33.22 -24.36
CA LEU A 78 -21.83 32.37 -24.03
C LEU A 78 -20.78 33.14 -23.23
N ASP A 79 -20.76 32.91 -21.91
CA ASP A 79 -19.74 33.45 -21.00
C ASP A 79 -18.62 32.43 -20.76
N LEU A 80 -17.41 32.77 -21.20
CA LEU A 80 -16.19 31.97 -21.09
C LEU A 80 -15.22 32.54 -20.03
N SER A 81 -15.70 33.43 -19.16
CA SER A 81 -14.90 33.91 -18.04
C SER A 81 -14.61 32.78 -17.04
N GLU A 82 -13.46 32.92 -16.39
CA GLU A 82 -13.02 32.06 -15.30
C GLU A 82 -14.12 31.88 -14.24
N GLY A 83 -14.28 30.66 -13.74
CA GLY A 83 -15.34 30.27 -12.82
C GLY A 83 -16.72 30.04 -13.46
N ASN A 84 -16.95 30.47 -14.70
CA ASN A 84 -18.24 30.27 -15.40
C ASN A 84 -18.12 29.32 -16.61
N ALA A 85 -16.99 29.34 -17.31
CA ALA A 85 -16.84 28.69 -18.61
C ALA A 85 -17.22 27.21 -18.62
N TYR A 86 -16.70 26.40 -17.70
CA TYR A 86 -16.92 24.94 -17.70
C TYR A 86 -18.42 24.59 -17.68
N GLY A 87 -19.14 25.12 -16.69
CA GLY A 87 -20.57 24.87 -16.52
C GLY A 87 -21.44 25.43 -17.64
N ASN A 88 -20.94 26.42 -18.40
CA ASN A 88 -21.64 27.02 -19.53
C ASN A 88 -21.44 26.27 -20.85
N ILE A 89 -20.43 25.39 -20.96
CA ILE A 89 -20.08 24.76 -22.25
C ILE A 89 -20.19 23.23 -22.25
N VAL A 90 -19.89 22.55 -21.14
CA VAL A 90 -19.84 21.09 -21.12
C VAL A 90 -21.24 20.51 -21.02
N GLY A 91 -21.65 19.73 -22.03
CA GLY A 91 -22.99 19.15 -22.12
C GLY A 91 -24.12 20.15 -22.35
N VAL A 92 -23.78 21.39 -22.73
CA VAL A 92 -24.74 22.48 -22.96
C VAL A 92 -25.01 22.62 -24.46
N ALA A 93 -26.28 22.58 -24.88
CA ALA A 93 -26.66 22.73 -26.28
C ALA A 93 -26.25 24.11 -26.86
N SER A 94 -25.75 24.13 -28.10
CA SER A 94 -25.43 25.37 -28.81
C SER A 94 -26.70 26.14 -29.19
N ASN A 95 -26.72 27.45 -28.92
CA ASN A 95 -27.82 28.33 -29.33
C ASN A 95 -27.88 28.55 -30.86
N GLU A 96 -26.74 28.48 -31.55
CA GLU A 96 -26.70 28.63 -33.01
C GLU A 96 -27.13 27.33 -33.70
N GLN A 97 -26.72 26.18 -33.16
CA GLN A 97 -27.00 24.86 -33.72
C GLN A 97 -27.37 23.85 -32.61
N PRO A 98 -28.64 23.81 -32.19
CA PRO A 98 -29.08 23.00 -31.04
C PRO A 98 -28.92 21.48 -31.18
N GLN A 99 -28.57 20.98 -32.36
CA GLN A 99 -28.24 19.56 -32.56
C GLN A 99 -26.82 19.18 -32.08
N TYR A 100 -26.00 20.17 -31.72
CA TYR A 100 -24.67 19.99 -31.13
C TYR A 100 -24.62 20.59 -29.73
N ASN A 101 -23.85 19.97 -28.84
CA ASN A 101 -23.42 20.61 -27.60
C ASN A 101 -22.24 21.56 -27.90
N LEU A 102 -22.06 22.59 -27.09
CA LEU A 102 -20.91 23.48 -27.15
C LEU A 102 -19.63 22.66 -26.96
N ILE A 103 -19.61 21.78 -25.95
CA ILE A 103 -18.68 20.67 -25.79
C ILE A 103 -19.48 19.40 -25.50
N GLU A 104 -19.31 18.38 -26.34
CA GLU A 104 -19.78 17.01 -26.14
C GLU A 104 -18.63 16.17 -25.58
N PRO A 105 -18.67 15.74 -24.31
CA PRO A 105 -17.64 14.90 -23.71
C PRO A 105 -17.32 13.65 -24.55
N GLY A 106 -16.05 13.43 -24.87
CA GLY A 106 -15.55 12.28 -25.63
C GLY A 106 -15.73 12.38 -27.15
N GLU A 107 -16.46 13.39 -27.65
CA GLU A 107 -16.82 13.48 -29.08
C GLU A 107 -16.46 14.88 -29.64
N PRO A 108 -15.18 15.14 -29.99
CA PRO A 108 -14.77 16.44 -30.52
C PRO A 108 -15.51 16.86 -31.79
N GLU A 109 -15.87 15.90 -32.64
CA GLU A 109 -16.59 16.16 -33.90
C GLU A 109 -18.06 16.54 -33.68
N LEU A 110 -18.62 16.24 -32.50
CA LEU A 110 -19.96 16.67 -32.08
C LEU A 110 -19.93 17.93 -31.18
N SER A 111 -18.73 18.47 -30.91
CA SER A 111 -18.52 19.66 -30.09
C SER A 111 -18.49 20.93 -30.93
N TYR A 112 -19.53 21.77 -30.80
CA TYR A 112 -19.69 22.95 -31.63
C TYR A 112 -18.57 23.99 -31.44
N LEU A 113 -18.00 24.13 -30.24
CA LEU A 113 -16.87 25.03 -30.02
C LEU A 113 -15.62 24.57 -30.79
N VAL A 114 -15.37 23.26 -30.88
CA VAL A 114 -14.26 22.70 -31.67
C VAL A 114 -14.43 23.07 -33.15
N LYS A 115 -15.64 22.94 -33.69
CA LYS A 115 -15.97 23.36 -35.06
C LYS A 115 -15.73 24.86 -35.28
N LYS A 116 -16.16 25.69 -34.31
CA LYS A 116 -15.99 27.15 -34.37
C LYS A 116 -14.53 27.58 -34.35
N ILE A 117 -13.66 26.92 -33.59
CA ILE A 117 -12.23 27.26 -33.54
C ILE A 117 -11.44 26.74 -34.75
N ARG A 118 -11.85 25.61 -35.34
CA ARG A 118 -11.27 25.08 -36.60
C ARG A 118 -11.72 25.84 -37.84
N GLY A 119 -12.93 26.41 -37.81
CA GLY A 119 -13.50 27.13 -38.95
C GLY A 119 -14.18 26.23 -39.97
N ASP A 120 -14.82 25.14 -39.52
CA ASP A 120 -15.49 24.16 -40.39
C ASP A 120 -16.55 24.81 -41.30
N GLU A 121 -16.82 24.20 -42.46
CA GLU A 121 -17.76 24.75 -43.46
C GLU A 121 -19.23 24.79 -42.97
N ASP A 122 -19.59 23.97 -41.99
CA ASP A 122 -20.95 23.82 -41.46
C ASP A 122 -21.28 24.75 -40.29
N ILE A 123 -20.36 25.64 -39.89
CA ILE A 123 -20.59 26.59 -38.80
C ILE A 123 -21.54 27.73 -39.21
N SER A 124 -22.22 28.31 -38.23
CA SER A 124 -22.98 29.53 -38.41
C SER A 124 -22.09 30.74 -38.10
N GLY A 125 -22.14 31.76 -38.96
CA GLY A 125 -21.28 32.94 -38.83
C GLY A 125 -19.85 32.67 -39.33
N GLY A 126 -18.85 33.16 -38.59
CA GLY A 126 -17.43 32.97 -38.91
C GLY A 126 -16.69 32.10 -37.89
N GLN A 127 -15.46 31.71 -38.25
CA GLN A 127 -14.48 31.05 -37.37
C GLN A 127 -14.16 31.94 -36.17
N MET A 128 -13.98 31.33 -35.00
CA MET A 128 -13.54 31.98 -33.78
C MET A 128 -12.06 31.71 -33.51
N PRO A 129 -11.30 32.67 -32.95
CA PRO A 129 -11.69 34.05 -32.66
C PRO A 129 -12.01 34.87 -33.92
N LEU A 130 -13.13 35.62 -33.90
CA LEU A 130 -13.62 36.37 -35.07
C LEU A 130 -12.65 37.45 -35.55
N SER A 131 -11.80 37.95 -34.63
CA SER A 131 -10.79 38.97 -34.89
C SER A 131 -9.52 38.44 -35.56
N GLY A 132 -9.49 37.16 -35.94
CA GLY A 132 -8.36 36.61 -36.69
C GLY A 132 -8.18 37.28 -38.06
N PRO A 133 -6.97 37.17 -38.66
CA PRO A 133 -5.77 36.55 -38.10
C PRO A 133 -5.04 37.39 -37.01
N PRO A 134 -4.28 36.75 -36.10
CA PRO A 134 -4.08 35.29 -36.01
C PRO A 134 -5.27 34.60 -35.34
N PHE A 135 -5.69 33.46 -35.91
CA PHE A 135 -6.56 32.48 -35.23
C PHE A 135 -5.76 31.68 -34.19
N LEU A 136 -6.41 30.75 -33.48
CA LEU A 136 -5.68 29.76 -32.69
C LEU A 136 -4.79 28.92 -33.61
N ASP A 137 -3.60 28.58 -33.14
CA ASP A 137 -2.74 27.64 -33.86
C ASP A 137 -3.16 26.17 -33.63
N ASP A 138 -2.58 25.27 -34.43
CA ASP A 138 -2.92 23.84 -34.38
C ASP A 138 -2.68 23.23 -32.99
N SER A 139 -1.69 23.71 -32.22
CA SER A 139 -1.40 23.18 -30.88
C SER A 139 -2.46 23.60 -29.86
N GLN A 140 -2.93 24.85 -29.94
CA GLN A 140 -4.02 25.34 -29.09
C GLN A 140 -5.34 24.63 -29.42
N ILE A 141 -5.61 24.39 -30.70
CA ILE A 141 -6.79 23.63 -31.14
C ILE A 141 -6.69 22.17 -30.65
N GLN A 142 -5.51 21.55 -30.77
CA GLN A 142 -5.27 20.18 -30.31
C GLN A 142 -5.47 20.05 -28.79
N LEU A 143 -5.06 21.05 -28.00
CA LEU A 143 -5.28 21.07 -26.56
C LEU A 143 -6.77 20.92 -26.19
N VAL A 144 -7.65 21.66 -26.89
CA VAL A 144 -9.10 21.56 -26.69
C VAL A 144 -9.62 20.19 -27.14
N ILE A 145 -9.11 19.66 -28.25
CA ILE A 145 -9.51 18.34 -28.77
C ILE A 145 -9.14 17.23 -27.78
N ASP A 146 -7.93 17.25 -27.24
CA ASP A 146 -7.44 16.25 -26.29
C ASP A 146 -8.27 16.28 -25.01
N TRP A 147 -8.52 17.48 -24.47
CA TRP A 147 -9.41 17.63 -23.31
C TRP A 147 -10.84 17.09 -23.57
N VAL A 148 -11.40 17.32 -24.77
CA VAL A 148 -12.70 16.75 -25.14
C VAL A 148 -12.64 15.23 -25.26
N ASN A 149 -11.62 14.67 -25.93
CA ASN A 149 -11.41 13.23 -26.07
C ASN A 149 -11.33 12.53 -24.70
N ASP A 150 -10.71 13.19 -23.71
CA ASP A 150 -10.61 12.71 -22.33
C ASP A 150 -11.93 12.79 -21.55
N GLY A 151 -13.04 13.11 -22.21
CA GLY A 151 -14.36 13.23 -21.59
C GLY A 151 -14.62 14.61 -20.97
N ALA A 152 -13.89 15.63 -21.40
CA ALA A 152 -14.01 17.01 -20.90
C ALA A 152 -14.03 17.09 -19.36
N PRO A 153 -13.03 16.51 -18.64
CA PRO A 153 -13.04 16.47 -17.19
C PRO A 153 -13.07 17.89 -16.58
N PRO A 154 -13.78 18.09 -15.45
CA PRO A 154 -13.79 19.37 -14.75
C PRO A 154 -12.39 19.71 -14.22
N PRO A 155 -12.09 21.01 -13.99
CA PRO A 155 -10.90 21.38 -13.28
C PRO A 155 -10.86 20.64 -11.93
N GLN A 156 -9.69 20.08 -11.60
CA GLN A 156 -9.48 19.34 -10.37
C GLN A 156 -8.85 20.27 -9.34
N PRO A 157 -9.17 20.14 -8.04
CA PRO A 157 -8.36 20.76 -7.01
C PRO A 157 -6.89 20.37 -7.23
N ALA A 158 -5.96 21.31 -7.16
CA ALA A 158 -4.55 20.98 -7.13
C ALA A 158 -4.34 20.06 -5.94
N GLU A 159 -3.77 18.89 -6.21
CA GLU A 159 -3.13 18.11 -5.16
C GLU A 159 -2.21 19.06 -4.38
N PRO A 160 -2.22 19.03 -3.03
CA PRO A 160 -1.28 19.83 -2.26
C PRO A 160 0.13 19.50 -2.79
N THR A 161 0.85 20.55 -3.20
CA THR A 161 2.18 20.40 -3.79
C THR A 161 3.12 19.64 -2.86
N GLU A 162 2.86 19.68 -1.55
CA GLU A 162 3.53 18.86 -0.54
C GLU A 162 2.54 18.15 0.41
N PHE A 163 2.86 16.92 0.79
CA PHE A 163 2.28 16.21 1.93
C PHE A 163 3.28 16.15 3.10
N VAL A 164 3.03 16.93 4.16
CA VAL A 164 3.91 16.98 5.34
C VAL A 164 3.40 16.03 6.43
N ALA A 165 3.96 14.83 6.49
CA ALA A 165 3.52 13.80 7.42
C ALA A 165 3.68 14.20 8.90
N GLN A 166 2.68 13.82 9.68
CA GLN A 166 2.62 13.91 11.13
C GLN A 166 2.57 12.51 11.74
N LEU A 167 2.83 12.40 13.05
CA LEU A 167 2.79 11.11 13.75
C LEU A 167 1.45 10.37 13.55
N SER A 168 0.33 11.12 13.49
CA SER A 168 -1.00 10.57 13.25
C SER A 168 -1.13 9.78 11.96
N ASP A 169 -0.37 10.14 10.92
CA ASP A 169 -0.45 9.50 9.60
C ASP A 169 0.12 8.07 9.62
N PHE A 170 0.93 7.73 10.62
CA PHE A 170 1.47 6.38 10.81
C PHE A 170 0.63 5.53 11.76
N THR A 171 -0.23 6.12 12.60
CA THR A 171 -0.83 5.41 13.75
C THR A 171 -1.68 4.18 13.40
N ALA A 172 -2.17 4.11 12.16
CA ALA A 172 -2.96 2.99 11.65
C ALA A 172 -2.20 2.06 10.71
N TYR A 173 -0.86 2.16 10.61
CA TYR A 173 -0.10 1.42 9.59
C TYR A 173 -0.32 -0.10 9.67
N ALA A 174 -0.49 -0.64 10.87
CA ALA A 174 -0.68 -2.07 11.09
C ALA A 174 -2.00 -2.60 10.52
N THR A 175 -2.94 -1.72 10.13
CA THR A 175 -4.19 -2.09 9.44
C THR A 175 -4.12 -1.88 7.93
N TRP A 176 -3.00 -1.40 7.40
CA TRP A 176 -2.79 -1.23 5.97
C TRP A 176 -2.41 -2.55 5.31
N SER A 177 -2.35 -2.57 3.98
CA SER A 177 -1.92 -3.73 3.21
C SER A 177 -0.45 -4.04 3.48
N SER A 178 -0.16 -5.26 3.91
CA SER A 178 1.19 -5.81 3.94
C SER A 178 1.59 -6.20 2.52
N ILE A 179 2.56 -5.51 1.93
CA ILE A 179 2.99 -5.71 0.54
C ILE A 179 4.26 -6.54 0.40
N ASP A 180 4.98 -6.76 1.49
CA ASP A 180 6.14 -7.64 1.54
C ASP A 180 6.35 -8.16 2.96
N TYR A 181 6.73 -9.42 3.07
CA TYR A 181 7.14 -10.04 4.33
C TYR A 181 8.28 -11.01 4.07
N SER A 182 9.51 -10.64 4.45
CA SER A 182 10.74 -11.32 4.04
C SER A 182 11.71 -11.53 5.21
N ILE A 183 12.62 -12.51 5.11
CA ILE A 183 13.65 -12.81 6.12
C ILE A 183 14.98 -13.23 5.46
N GLY A 184 16.12 -13.00 6.13
CA GLY A 184 17.43 -13.31 5.56
C GLY A 184 17.76 -12.49 4.31
N ALA A 185 18.74 -12.91 3.51
CA ALA A 185 19.26 -12.14 2.38
C ALA A 185 18.37 -12.22 1.12
N THR A 186 17.06 -12.00 1.27
CA THR A 186 16.07 -12.11 0.18
C THR A 186 16.21 -11.07 -0.90
N ASN A 187 16.76 -9.91 -0.56
CA ASN A 187 17.04 -8.85 -1.50
C ASN A 187 18.52 -8.48 -1.41
N ASN A 188 19.28 -8.86 -2.44
CA ASN A 188 20.72 -8.61 -2.55
C ASN A 188 21.09 -7.12 -2.49
N ALA A 189 20.16 -6.22 -2.81
CA ALA A 189 20.35 -4.78 -2.74
C ALA A 189 20.54 -4.26 -1.32
N LEU A 190 19.92 -4.93 -0.33
CA LEU A 190 19.88 -4.45 1.03
C LEU A 190 21.26 -4.53 1.70
N GLY A 191 22.11 -5.49 1.28
CA GLY A 191 23.39 -5.74 1.94
C GLY A 191 23.18 -5.93 3.45
N GLY A 192 23.89 -5.15 4.28
CA GLY A 192 23.71 -5.16 5.75
C GLY A 192 22.58 -4.27 6.28
N ALA A 193 21.88 -3.51 5.43
CA ALA A 193 20.81 -2.62 5.86
C ALA A 193 19.58 -3.40 6.35
N HIS A 194 18.79 -2.80 7.24
CA HIS A 194 17.52 -3.37 7.74
C HIS A 194 17.63 -4.81 8.28
N GLN A 195 18.79 -5.18 8.84
CA GLN A 195 19.07 -6.54 9.31
C GLN A 195 18.93 -7.61 8.21
N ALA A 196 19.10 -7.24 6.93
CA ALA A 196 18.88 -8.16 5.82
C ALA A 196 19.83 -9.36 5.80
N GLN A 197 20.99 -9.29 6.45
CA GLN A 197 21.93 -10.43 6.58
C GLN A 197 21.77 -11.22 7.88
N ASP A 198 20.84 -10.82 8.76
CA ASP A 198 20.59 -11.53 10.02
C ASP A 198 19.32 -12.39 9.90
N ASP A 199 19.51 -13.70 9.87
CA ASP A 199 18.45 -14.72 9.81
C ASP A 199 17.52 -14.72 11.04
N SER A 200 17.80 -13.90 12.05
CA SER A 200 16.94 -13.70 13.23
C SER A 200 15.83 -12.67 13.00
N TYR A 201 15.94 -11.81 11.98
CA TYR A 201 15.04 -10.68 11.78
C TYR A 201 14.26 -10.76 10.47
N SER A 202 12.93 -10.80 10.57
CA SER A 202 12.04 -10.56 9.44
C SER A 202 11.83 -9.07 9.20
N ARG A 203 11.54 -8.71 7.96
CA ARG A 203 11.11 -7.38 7.55
C ARG A 203 9.71 -7.47 6.99
N ARG A 204 8.84 -6.54 7.39
CA ARG A 204 7.50 -6.41 6.83
C ARG A 204 7.28 -4.99 6.33
N VAL A 205 6.74 -4.84 5.14
CA VAL A 205 6.42 -3.54 4.55
C VAL A 205 4.93 -3.40 4.38
N TYR A 206 4.41 -2.29 4.89
CA TYR A 206 3.02 -1.87 4.76
C TYR A 206 2.94 -0.66 3.84
N ALA A 207 1.91 -0.60 3.01
CA ALA A 207 1.65 0.53 2.13
C ALA A 207 0.23 1.06 2.36
N ASN A 208 0.09 2.39 2.48
CA ASN A 208 -1.24 2.99 2.56
C ASN A 208 -1.98 2.84 1.21
N ALA A 209 -3.30 3.01 1.24
CA ALA A 209 -4.14 2.81 0.05
C ALA A 209 -3.71 3.68 -1.15
N LEU A 210 -3.16 4.87 -0.91
CA LEU A 210 -2.68 5.76 -1.96
C LEU A 210 -1.40 5.25 -2.63
N ALA A 211 -0.46 4.70 -1.87
CA ALA A 211 0.75 4.10 -2.44
C ALA A 211 0.41 2.94 -3.38
N LEU A 212 -0.66 2.19 -3.11
CA LEU A 212 -1.11 1.05 -3.93
C LEU A 212 -1.71 1.47 -5.28
N THR A 213 -1.98 2.76 -5.53
CA THR A 213 -2.50 3.23 -6.82
C THR A 213 -1.39 3.60 -7.81
N ALA A 214 -0.13 3.56 -7.39
CA ALA A 214 1.00 3.98 -8.22
C ALA A 214 1.26 2.97 -9.35
N THR A 215 1.59 3.48 -10.53
CA THR A 215 2.00 2.67 -11.70
C THR A 215 3.45 2.91 -12.10
N ASP A 216 3.91 4.17 -12.02
CA ASP A 216 5.30 4.56 -12.36
C ASP A 216 5.93 5.42 -11.25
N THR A 217 5.19 6.42 -10.77
CA THR A 217 5.60 7.31 -9.68
C THR A 217 4.53 7.35 -8.62
N TYR A 218 4.94 7.59 -7.37
CA TYR A 218 4.04 7.60 -6.24
C TYR A 218 3.36 8.98 -6.08
N PRO A 219 2.05 9.04 -5.84
CA PRO A 219 1.37 10.29 -5.47
C PRO A 219 1.89 10.85 -4.15
N ASN A 220 1.83 12.17 -3.99
CA ASN A 220 2.10 12.81 -2.70
C ASN A 220 1.16 12.26 -1.62
N GLY A 221 1.70 11.92 -0.45
CA GLY A 221 0.98 11.22 0.61
C GLY A 221 1.02 9.70 0.50
N SER A 222 1.74 9.13 -0.47
CA SER A 222 2.08 7.71 -0.44
C SER A 222 2.99 7.43 0.75
N ILE A 223 2.63 6.43 1.56
CA ILE A 223 3.38 6.09 2.77
C ILE A 223 3.69 4.59 2.75
N PHE A 224 4.96 4.29 3.00
CA PHE A 224 5.42 2.94 3.33
C PHE A 224 5.94 2.91 4.76
N VAL A 225 5.54 1.89 5.53
CA VAL A 225 6.06 1.63 6.87
C VAL A 225 6.72 0.26 6.86
N LYS A 226 7.99 0.20 7.29
CA LYS A 226 8.78 -1.02 7.39
C LYS A 226 9.03 -1.36 8.86
N GLU A 227 8.63 -2.56 9.24
CA GLU A 227 8.99 -3.17 10.50
C GLU A 227 10.19 -4.10 10.31
N VAL A 228 11.14 -4.08 11.23
CA VAL A 228 12.22 -5.05 11.33
C VAL A 228 12.08 -5.73 12.69
N THR A 229 11.67 -6.99 12.69
CA THR A 229 11.24 -7.70 13.90
C THR A 229 11.80 -9.11 13.99
N THR A 230 11.99 -9.59 15.21
CA THR A 230 12.26 -10.99 15.54
C THR A 230 11.13 -11.51 16.42
N TRP A 231 11.04 -12.83 16.57
CA TRP A 231 10.08 -13.49 17.44
C TRP A 231 10.82 -14.26 18.52
N GLN A 232 10.57 -13.92 19.78
CA GLN A 232 11.19 -14.63 20.90
C GLN A 232 10.15 -14.88 21.98
N SER A 233 10.09 -16.11 22.50
CA SER A 233 9.15 -16.49 23.58
C SER A 233 7.67 -16.17 23.28
N GLY A 234 7.28 -16.25 22.00
CA GLY A 234 5.90 -15.96 21.56
C GLY A 234 5.57 -14.47 21.41
N GLU A 235 6.55 -13.57 21.59
CA GLU A 235 6.37 -12.13 21.45
C GLU A 235 7.14 -11.60 20.24
N LYS A 236 6.51 -10.70 19.50
CA LYS A 236 7.13 -9.92 18.43
C LYS A 236 7.97 -8.81 19.05
N MET A 237 9.26 -8.81 18.75
CA MET A 237 10.20 -7.79 19.21
C MET A 237 10.75 -7.01 18.02
N PHE A 238 10.75 -5.69 18.13
CA PHE A 238 11.41 -4.83 17.15
C PHE A 238 12.92 -4.90 17.33
N SER A 239 13.68 -4.81 16.22
CA SER A 239 15.11 -4.54 16.34
C SER A 239 15.32 -3.23 17.13
N ALA A 240 16.50 -3.08 17.73
CA ALA A 240 16.96 -1.76 18.14
C ALA A 240 17.01 -0.81 16.91
N ALA A 241 17.45 0.45 17.09
CA ALA A 241 17.61 1.50 16.06
C ALA A 241 17.33 1.04 14.61
N GLY A 242 16.24 1.54 14.02
CA GLY A 242 15.72 1.08 12.72
C GLY A 242 14.70 -0.06 12.78
N GLY A 243 14.11 -0.33 13.96
CA GLY A 243 13.03 -1.31 14.11
C GLY A 243 11.72 -0.91 13.42
N LEU A 244 11.36 0.37 13.45
CA LEU A 244 10.19 0.91 12.74
C LEU A 244 10.62 2.13 11.92
N LEU A 245 10.63 1.97 10.61
CA LEU A 245 11.03 2.99 9.64
C LEU A 245 9.84 3.32 8.74
N ALA A 246 9.79 4.54 8.21
CA ALA A 246 8.82 4.89 7.19
C ALA A 246 9.43 5.78 6.11
N MET A 247 8.82 5.78 4.94
CA MET A 247 9.10 6.74 3.87
C MET A 247 7.78 7.32 3.36
N VAL A 248 7.78 8.62 3.12
CA VAL A 248 6.61 9.36 2.67
C VAL A 248 6.94 10.13 1.40
N LYS A 249 6.08 10.01 0.39
CA LYS A 249 6.15 10.85 -0.79
C LYS A 249 5.62 12.22 -0.42
N ARG A 250 6.51 13.14 -0.07
CA ARG A 250 6.14 14.50 0.29
C ARG A 250 5.84 15.32 -0.95
N GLY A 251 6.72 15.27 -1.95
CA GLY A 251 6.61 16.07 -3.17
C GLY A 251 7.11 17.51 -3.02
N GLY A 252 6.65 18.38 -3.92
CA GLY A 252 7.02 19.80 -3.95
C GLY A 252 8.50 20.00 -4.26
N ASP A 253 9.11 20.98 -3.59
CA ASP A 253 10.55 21.26 -3.69
C ASP A 253 11.36 20.50 -2.64
N PHE A 254 10.71 19.65 -1.83
CA PHE A 254 11.40 18.81 -0.86
C PHE A 254 12.25 17.77 -1.60
N ASN A 255 13.45 17.48 -1.08
CA ASN A 255 14.37 16.43 -1.56
C ASN A 255 14.35 16.20 -3.10
N PRO A 256 14.64 17.23 -3.91
CA PRO A 256 14.42 17.18 -5.36
C PRO A 256 15.35 16.18 -6.07
N GLY A 257 16.50 15.87 -5.47
CA GLY A 257 17.40 14.82 -5.94
C GLY A 257 16.87 13.40 -5.73
N ASN A 258 15.81 13.22 -4.93
CA ASN A 258 15.23 11.93 -4.60
C ASN A 258 13.70 11.95 -4.69
N SER A 259 13.15 12.60 -5.73
CA SER A 259 11.71 12.60 -6.05
C SER A 259 10.81 13.06 -4.89
N GLY A 260 11.30 13.89 -3.97
CA GLY A 260 10.50 14.38 -2.85
C GLY A 260 10.15 13.32 -1.80
N TRP A 261 10.96 12.27 -1.67
CA TRP A 261 10.85 11.32 -0.56
C TRP A 261 11.41 11.89 0.74
N GLU A 262 10.65 11.71 1.83
CA GLU A 262 11.06 12.01 3.21
C GLU A 262 11.15 10.72 4.02
N TRP A 263 12.21 10.59 4.83
CA TRP A 263 12.52 9.39 5.61
C TRP A 263 12.20 9.59 7.09
N PHE A 264 11.72 8.55 7.76
CA PHE A 264 11.30 8.59 9.15
C PHE A 264 11.82 7.38 9.93
N GLU A 265 12.20 7.62 11.18
CA GLU A 265 12.36 6.61 12.22
C GLU A 265 11.33 6.88 13.32
N LEU A 266 10.61 5.84 13.71
CA LEU A 266 9.49 5.92 14.65
C LEU A 266 9.79 5.07 15.88
N ASN A 267 9.29 5.50 17.04
CA ASN A 267 9.22 4.57 18.17
C ASN A 267 8.25 3.43 17.83
N PRO A 268 8.56 2.17 18.15
CA PRO A 268 7.66 1.03 17.87
C PRO A 268 6.28 1.13 18.54
N ASP A 269 6.17 1.86 19.65
CA ASP A 269 4.90 2.14 20.33
C ASP A 269 4.15 3.34 19.74
N LEU A 270 4.66 3.91 18.65
CA LEU A 270 4.13 5.09 17.95
C LEU A 270 3.99 6.33 18.85
N SER A 271 4.79 6.45 19.91
CA SER A 271 4.77 7.60 20.82
C SER A 271 5.44 8.85 20.25
N ALA A 272 6.37 8.69 19.30
CA ALA A 272 7.12 9.80 18.71
C ALA A 272 7.75 9.43 17.36
N ILE A 273 7.95 10.47 16.54
CA ILE A 273 8.92 10.46 15.44
C ILE A 273 10.28 10.76 16.05
N VAL A 274 11.21 9.82 15.98
CA VAL A 274 12.56 9.94 16.57
C VAL A 274 13.63 10.32 15.55
N GLY A 275 13.35 10.15 14.26
CA GLY A 275 14.14 10.64 13.14
C GLY A 275 13.25 11.06 11.98
N GLN A 276 13.58 12.16 11.33
CA GLN A 276 12.83 12.67 10.17
C GLN A 276 13.73 13.52 9.26
N GLY A 277 13.53 13.40 7.95
CA GLY A 277 14.00 14.36 6.97
C GLY A 277 14.74 13.73 5.78
N ALA A 278 15.15 14.57 4.83
CA ALA A 278 15.81 14.13 3.60
C ALA A 278 17.18 13.47 3.87
N ASN A 279 17.92 13.95 4.87
CA ASN A 279 19.29 13.50 5.17
C ASN A 279 19.34 12.52 6.35
N LEU A 280 18.24 11.81 6.65
CA LEU A 280 18.21 10.82 7.72
C LEU A 280 19.36 9.80 7.53
N MET A 281 19.99 9.40 8.64
CA MET A 281 21.18 8.53 8.63
C MET A 281 22.35 9.07 7.79
N ASP A 282 22.67 10.37 7.92
CA ASP A 282 23.75 11.04 7.18
C ASP A 282 23.65 10.82 5.66
N ASP A 283 22.43 10.96 5.12
CA ASP A 283 22.09 10.76 3.70
C ASP A 283 22.15 9.29 3.20
N GLY A 284 22.28 8.33 4.14
CA GLY A 284 22.30 6.91 3.84
C GLY A 284 21.02 6.39 3.17
N CYS A 285 19.85 6.92 3.55
CA CYS A 285 18.57 6.54 2.96
C CYS A 285 18.48 6.90 1.47
N ASN A 286 18.76 8.15 1.10
CA ASN A 286 18.78 8.59 -0.31
C ASN A 286 19.78 7.78 -1.14
N THR A 287 21.00 7.61 -0.62
CA THR A 287 22.06 6.86 -1.32
C THR A 287 21.60 5.44 -1.65
N CYS A 288 21.04 4.72 -0.69
CA CYS A 288 20.61 3.34 -0.89
C CYS A 288 19.34 3.24 -1.75
N HIS A 289 18.31 4.04 -1.46
CA HIS A 289 17.04 3.96 -2.18
C HIS A 289 17.12 4.44 -3.64
N SER A 290 18.13 5.25 -4.00
CA SER A 290 18.41 5.58 -5.40
C SER A 290 18.70 4.34 -6.28
N LEU A 291 19.18 3.25 -5.67
CA LEU A 291 19.48 1.99 -6.36
C LEU A 291 18.22 1.28 -6.85
N ALA A 292 17.07 1.50 -6.21
CA ALA A 292 15.81 0.87 -6.59
C ALA A 292 15.45 1.14 -8.06
N ASN A 293 15.72 2.36 -8.55
CA ASN A 293 15.45 2.77 -9.94
C ASN A 293 16.27 2.01 -10.98
N SER A 294 17.32 1.29 -10.56
CA SER A 294 18.19 0.51 -11.44
C SER A 294 17.96 -1.00 -11.32
N GLN A 295 17.09 -1.43 -10.41
CA GLN A 295 16.79 -2.83 -10.17
C GLN A 295 15.54 -3.26 -10.91
N SER A 296 15.49 -4.54 -11.30
CA SER A 296 14.25 -5.13 -11.80
C SER A 296 13.17 -5.00 -10.73
N GLY A 297 11.96 -4.59 -11.12
CA GLY A 297 10.81 -4.44 -10.23
C GLY A 297 10.82 -3.22 -9.28
N GLY A 298 11.94 -2.49 -9.17
CA GLY A 298 12.03 -1.25 -8.38
C GLY A 298 11.77 0.01 -9.20
N SER A 299 11.11 1.00 -8.60
CA SER A 299 10.85 2.30 -9.24
C SER A 299 10.62 3.41 -8.21
N ASP A 300 10.85 4.66 -8.61
CA ASP A 300 10.67 5.87 -7.80
C ASP A 300 11.18 5.72 -6.36
N TYR A 301 12.42 5.25 -6.20
CA TYR A 301 13.10 5.05 -4.91
C TYR A 301 12.48 3.97 -3.99
N VAL A 302 11.54 3.18 -4.49
CA VAL A 302 10.90 2.06 -3.80
C VAL A 302 11.36 0.76 -4.47
N PHE A 303 11.92 -0.15 -3.67
CA PHE A 303 12.32 -1.48 -4.15
C PHE A 303 11.09 -2.33 -4.53
N GLU A 304 11.31 -3.46 -5.20
CA GLU A 304 10.23 -4.39 -5.56
C GLU A 304 9.51 -4.98 -4.33
N HIS A 305 8.18 -5.12 -4.43
CA HIS A 305 7.33 -5.78 -3.44
C HIS A 305 6.19 -6.54 -4.16
N PRO A 306 5.85 -7.78 -3.79
CA PRO A 306 6.59 -8.62 -2.85
C PRO A 306 7.97 -8.97 -3.40
N SER A 307 8.93 -9.24 -2.51
CA SER A 307 10.23 -9.74 -2.93
C SER A 307 10.10 -11.15 -3.56
N GLU A 308 11.03 -11.52 -4.43
CA GLU A 308 11.23 -12.91 -4.87
C GLU A 308 12.59 -13.42 -4.36
N TYR A 309 12.63 -14.66 -3.88
CA TYR A 309 13.84 -15.35 -3.44
C TYR A 309 14.03 -16.68 -4.16
N GLU A 310 14.90 -16.69 -5.16
CA GLU A 310 15.30 -17.88 -5.88
C GLU A 310 16.54 -18.49 -5.22
N ALA A 311 16.35 -19.61 -4.50
CA ALA A 311 17.46 -20.30 -3.84
C ALA A 311 18.39 -21.01 -4.83
N ASP A 312 19.67 -21.15 -4.47
CA ASP A 312 20.67 -21.90 -5.23
C ASP A 312 21.46 -22.89 -4.33
N ASN A 313 22.45 -23.60 -4.89
CA ASN A 313 23.24 -24.59 -4.14
C ASN A 313 23.91 -24.01 -2.88
N SER A 314 24.28 -22.74 -2.88
CA SER A 314 24.93 -22.10 -1.74
C SER A 314 23.99 -21.93 -0.55
N ASP A 315 22.68 -21.90 -0.78
CA ASP A 315 21.67 -21.80 0.28
C ASP A 315 21.58 -23.03 1.15
N PHE A 316 22.02 -24.19 0.67
CA PHE A 316 21.93 -25.47 1.38
C PHE A 316 23.30 -25.96 1.89
N ALA A 317 24.40 -25.35 1.44
CA ALA A 317 25.75 -25.89 1.61
C ALA A 317 26.15 -26.17 3.08
N ASP A 318 25.58 -25.45 4.04
CA ASP A 318 25.90 -25.55 5.46
C ASP A 318 24.70 -25.91 6.36
N PHE A 319 23.63 -26.51 5.80
CA PHE A 319 22.36 -26.69 6.51
C PHE A 319 22.46 -27.41 7.87
N ARG A 320 23.44 -28.30 8.02
CA ARG A 320 23.70 -29.03 9.27
C ARG A 320 24.24 -28.15 10.40
N SER A 321 24.61 -26.90 10.11
CA SER A 321 24.99 -25.89 11.11
C SER A 321 23.80 -25.08 11.62
N TRP A 322 22.64 -25.18 10.96
CA TRP A 322 21.44 -24.45 11.33
C TRP A 322 20.76 -25.06 12.56
N SER A 323 19.66 -24.45 12.98
CA SER A 323 18.87 -24.97 14.09
C SER A 323 18.15 -26.26 13.70
N GLN A 324 18.52 -27.37 14.33
CA GLN A 324 17.78 -28.62 14.24
C GLN A 324 16.49 -28.50 15.06
N ILE A 325 15.35 -28.39 14.39
CA ILE A 325 14.03 -28.18 15.00
C ILE A 325 13.26 -29.50 15.25
N GLU A 326 13.73 -30.62 14.70
CA GLU A 326 13.18 -31.95 14.98
C GLU A 326 14.24 -33.04 14.72
N GLU A 327 14.23 -34.08 15.55
CA GLU A 327 14.85 -35.37 15.24
C GLU A 327 13.95 -36.50 15.73
N ARG A 328 13.59 -37.41 14.84
CA ARG A 328 12.67 -38.51 15.15
C ARG A 328 13.03 -39.78 14.41
N SER A 329 12.94 -40.90 15.12
CA SER A 329 13.05 -42.26 14.57
C SER A 329 11.71 -43.01 14.55
N ASP A 330 10.70 -42.51 15.25
CA ASP A 330 9.36 -43.08 15.31
C ASP A 330 8.46 -42.59 14.17
N GLN A 331 7.39 -43.33 13.89
CA GLN A 331 6.33 -42.84 13.00
C GLN A 331 5.77 -41.54 13.57
N ASN A 332 5.83 -40.46 12.81
CA ASN A 332 5.17 -39.23 13.22
C ASN A 332 3.65 -39.51 13.28
N PRO A 333 3.01 -39.42 14.46
CA PRO A 333 1.58 -39.71 14.61
C PRO A 333 0.70 -38.77 13.78
N LEU A 334 1.24 -37.66 13.29
CA LEU A 334 0.53 -36.67 12.47
C LEU A 334 0.60 -36.93 10.95
N LEU A 335 1.58 -37.69 10.45
CA LEU A 335 1.88 -37.78 9.00
C LEU A 335 1.63 -39.15 8.36
N GLY A 336 1.20 -40.14 9.14
CA GLY A 336 1.00 -41.52 8.66
C GLY A 336 2.30 -42.20 8.21
N GLY A 337 2.17 -43.43 7.69
CA GLY A 337 3.31 -44.30 7.40
C GLY A 337 4.12 -43.97 6.13
N MET A 338 3.47 -43.42 5.10
CA MET A 338 4.07 -43.27 3.77
C MET A 338 4.91 -41.98 3.59
N ALA A 339 4.88 -41.06 4.54
CA ALA A 339 5.63 -39.80 4.41
C ALA A 339 7.13 -40.04 4.71
N HIS A 340 7.99 -39.87 3.69
CA HIS A 340 9.45 -39.80 3.82
C HIS A 340 10.10 -40.95 4.63
N GLY A 341 9.66 -42.18 4.38
CA GLY A 341 10.23 -43.36 5.03
C GLY A 341 9.83 -43.56 6.49
N ALA A 342 8.78 -42.90 7.00
CA ALA A 342 8.30 -43.06 8.37
C ALA A 342 7.91 -44.52 8.72
N ASP A 343 7.49 -45.33 7.75
CA ASP A 343 7.23 -46.76 7.91
C ASP A 343 8.49 -47.62 8.15
N ASN A 344 9.69 -47.10 7.91
CA ASN A 344 10.93 -47.80 8.22
C ASN A 344 11.34 -47.53 9.69
N PRO A 345 11.34 -48.54 10.58
CA PRO A 345 11.68 -48.37 11.99
C PRO A 345 13.15 -47.95 12.22
N ASP A 346 14.01 -48.15 11.22
CA ASP A 346 15.44 -47.79 11.27
C ASP A 346 15.71 -46.41 10.63
N SER A 347 14.67 -45.71 10.16
CA SER A 347 14.82 -44.38 9.57
C SER A 347 14.84 -43.30 10.65
N ILE A 348 15.89 -42.46 10.64
CA ILE A 348 15.99 -41.24 11.45
C ILE A 348 15.78 -40.04 10.53
N ARG A 349 14.88 -39.14 10.91
CA ARG A 349 14.56 -37.91 10.17
C ARG A 349 14.98 -36.71 11.00
N ARG A 350 15.73 -35.79 10.40
CA ARG A 350 16.11 -34.51 11.04
C ARG A 350 15.62 -33.36 10.19
N ILE A 351 15.08 -32.35 10.84
CA ILE A 351 14.60 -31.12 10.20
C ILE A 351 15.42 -29.95 10.72
N TYR A 352 15.95 -29.16 9.79
CA TYR A 352 16.75 -27.98 10.04
C TYR A 352 16.02 -26.76 9.49
N LYS A 353 16.00 -25.67 10.25
CA LYS A 353 15.41 -24.39 9.85
C LYS A 353 16.49 -23.32 9.94
N LYS A 354 16.79 -22.66 8.81
CA LYS A 354 17.83 -21.62 8.74
C LYS A 354 17.42 -20.42 9.58
N GLN A 355 16.24 -19.88 9.29
CA GLN A 355 15.67 -18.74 10.02
C GLN A 355 14.81 -19.23 11.19
N LEU A 356 15.44 -19.58 12.33
CA LEU A 356 14.74 -20.16 13.49
C LEU A 356 13.50 -19.35 13.92
N TYR A 357 13.61 -18.03 13.91
CA TYR A 357 12.55 -17.10 14.34
C TYR A 357 11.63 -16.62 13.21
N ALA A 358 11.72 -17.22 12.01
CA ALA A 358 10.72 -17.02 10.97
C ALA A 358 9.36 -17.50 11.47
N ASN A 359 8.40 -16.58 11.50
CA ASN A 359 7.07 -16.79 12.08
C ASN A 359 6.00 -16.54 11.00
N PRO A 360 5.08 -17.49 10.75
CA PRO A 360 4.08 -17.29 9.71
C PRO A 360 3.06 -16.24 10.10
N ASP A 361 2.79 -15.32 9.18
CA ASP A 361 1.71 -14.37 9.30
C ASP A 361 0.36 -15.09 9.46
N THR A 362 -0.42 -14.70 10.46
CA THR A 362 -1.78 -15.22 10.66
C THR A 362 -2.82 -14.51 9.79
N SER A 363 -2.50 -13.32 9.26
CA SER A 363 -3.48 -12.51 8.53
C SER A 363 -3.61 -12.82 7.04
N GLU A 364 -2.56 -13.26 6.32
CA GLU A 364 -2.68 -13.72 4.92
C GLU A 364 -1.36 -14.22 4.30
N GLN A 365 -0.18 -13.73 4.74
CA GLN A 365 1.09 -13.92 4.01
C GLN A 365 1.93 -15.16 4.36
N GLY A 366 1.53 -15.98 5.35
CA GLY A 366 2.29 -17.18 5.74
C GLY A 366 3.72 -16.86 6.24
N TYR A 367 4.63 -17.82 6.17
CA TYR A 367 6.06 -17.64 6.50
C TYR A 367 6.69 -16.53 5.66
N PRO A 368 7.65 -15.78 6.21
CA PRO A 368 8.34 -14.76 5.43
C PRO A 368 9.10 -15.37 4.26
N ILE A 369 9.08 -14.67 3.13
CA ILE A 369 9.87 -14.97 1.93
C ILE A 369 11.34 -15.15 2.34
N GLY A 370 12.01 -16.16 1.79
CA GLY A 370 13.37 -16.57 2.17
C GLY A 370 13.45 -17.58 3.31
N THR A 371 12.32 -18.00 3.89
CA THR A 371 12.33 -19.09 4.89
C THR A 371 12.76 -20.41 4.25
N ILE A 372 13.79 -21.06 4.81
CA ILE A 372 14.33 -22.33 4.33
C ILE A 372 14.23 -23.43 5.39
N LEU A 373 13.68 -24.57 5.00
CA LEU A 373 13.72 -25.80 5.77
C LEU A 373 14.41 -26.89 4.96
N VAL A 374 15.30 -27.65 5.61
CA VAL A 374 15.95 -28.84 5.05
C VAL A 374 15.60 -30.04 5.92
N LYS A 375 15.25 -31.13 5.26
CA LYS A 375 15.03 -32.44 5.86
C LYS A 375 16.08 -33.39 5.35
N GLU A 376 16.75 -34.10 6.26
CA GLU A 376 17.57 -35.26 5.90
C GLU A 376 17.00 -36.54 6.52
N VAL A 377 17.13 -37.63 5.77
CA VAL A 377 16.72 -38.96 6.19
C VAL A 377 17.93 -39.88 6.20
N GLU A 378 18.21 -40.47 7.35
CA GLU A 378 19.24 -41.47 7.56
C GLU A 378 18.61 -42.86 7.68
N GLN A 379 19.19 -43.85 7.02
CA GLN A 379 18.85 -45.27 7.16
C GLN A 379 20.15 -46.09 7.17
N ASP A 380 20.27 -47.04 8.09
CA ASP A 380 21.45 -47.92 8.22
C ASP A 380 22.79 -47.15 8.29
N GLY A 381 22.80 -45.97 8.91
CA GLY A 381 23.98 -45.12 9.06
C GLY A 381 24.39 -44.35 7.80
N SER A 382 23.56 -44.33 6.76
CA SER A 382 23.76 -43.56 5.53
C SER A 382 22.63 -42.57 5.31
N ILE A 383 22.95 -41.37 4.82
CA ILE A 383 21.93 -40.42 4.37
C ILE A 383 21.40 -40.88 3.02
N VAL A 384 20.09 -41.16 2.96
CA VAL A 384 19.43 -41.73 1.78
C VAL A 384 18.57 -40.71 1.02
N GLU A 385 18.19 -39.62 1.67
CA GLU A 385 17.34 -38.57 1.09
C GLU A 385 17.64 -37.24 1.78
N ILE A 386 17.73 -36.18 0.99
CA ILE A 386 17.69 -34.80 1.49
C ILE A 386 16.67 -34.04 0.63
N THR A 387 15.68 -33.45 1.28
CA THR A 387 14.67 -32.60 0.64
C THR A 387 14.67 -31.22 1.29
N ALA A 388 14.43 -30.17 0.53
CA ALA A 388 14.28 -28.83 1.09
C ALA A 388 12.98 -28.17 0.61
N MET A 389 12.55 -27.15 1.34
CA MET A 389 11.49 -26.24 0.91
C MET A 389 11.87 -24.79 1.22
N VAL A 390 11.57 -23.89 0.28
CA VAL A 390 11.88 -22.46 0.35
C VAL A 390 10.62 -21.65 0.08
N LYS A 391 10.34 -20.64 0.91
CA LYS A 391 9.30 -19.65 0.63
C LYS A 391 9.83 -18.63 -0.39
N ARG A 392 9.41 -18.72 -1.64
CA ARG A 392 9.99 -17.95 -2.77
C ARG A 392 9.39 -16.56 -2.92
N GLY A 393 8.08 -16.38 -2.74
CA GLY A 393 7.40 -15.10 -3.02
C GLY A 393 7.32 -14.79 -4.51
N GLY A 394 7.11 -13.51 -4.85
CA GLY A 394 7.08 -13.01 -6.24
C GLY A 394 5.99 -13.62 -7.13
N ASP A 395 4.88 -14.08 -6.56
CA ASP A 395 3.83 -14.83 -7.28
C ASP A 395 4.35 -16.08 -8.03
N PHE A 396 5.43 -16.69 -7.54
CA PHE A 396 6.02 -17.90 -8.14
C PHE A 396 5.03 -19.07 -8.24
N SER A 397 4.25 -19.30 -7.19
CA SER A 397 3.23 -20.35 -7.15
C SER A 397 2.07 -19.94 -6.23
N PRO A 398 1.16 -19.07 -6.70
CA PRO A 398 0.08 -18.54 -5.87
C PRO A 398 -0.86 -19.64 -5.34
N ASP A 399 -1.07 -20.69 -6.14
CA ASP A 399 -1.88 -21.87 -5.77
C ASP A 399 -1.26 -22.70 -4.63
N HIS A 400 0.02 -22.48 -4.33
CA HIS A 400 0.79 -23.19 -3.32
C HIS A 400 1.48 -22.25 -2.32
N GLN A 401 0.95 -21.03 -2.16
CA GLN A 401 1.49 -20.00 -1.28
C GLN A 401 3.00 -19.75 -1.51
N ASP A 402 3.44 -19.79 -2.78
CA ASP A 402 4.82 -19.55 -3.22
C ASP A 402 5.89 -20.44 -2.58
N TRP A 403 5.52 -21.64 -2.15
CA TRP A 403 6.51 -22.64 -1.74
C TRP A 403 7.14 -23.33 -2.95
N GLU A 404 8.46 -23.50 -2.85
CA GLU A 404 9.25 -24.29 -3.78
C GLU A 404 9.88 -25.48 -3.04
N TRP A 405 9.87 -26.66 -3.66
CA TRP A 405 10.47 -27.89 -3.10
C TRP A 405 11.72 -28.27 -3.87
N PHE A 406 12.65 -28.98 -3.23
CA PHE A 406 13.95 -29.36 -3.79
C PHE A 406 14.35 -30.77 -3.39
N MET A 407 14.99 -31.50 -4.30
CA MET A 407 15.78 -32.70 -4.01
C MET A 407 17.27 -32.33 -4.00
N LEU A 408 17.99 -32.67 -2.93
CA LEU A 408 19.43 -32.42 -2.81
C LEU A 408 20.20 -33.74 -2.80
N ASP A 409 21.37 -33.75 -3.43
CA ASP A 409 22.25 -34.93 -3.44
C ASP A 409 22.85 -35.15 -2.04
N PRO A 410 22.70 -36.34 -1.41
CA PRO A 410 23.23 -36.59 -0.07
C PRO A 410 24.75 -36.46 0.07
N GLY A 411 25.50 -36.57 -1.03
CA GLY A 411 26.95 -36.48 -1.07
C GLY A 411 27.48 -35.07 -1.32
N SER A 412 26.98 -34.38 -2.34
CA SER A 412 27.42 -33.03 -2.70
C SER A 412 26.64 -31.91 -2.02
N LEU A 413 25.41 -32.18 -1.57
CA LEU A 413 24.41 -31.21 -1.08
C LEU A 413 23.89 -30.23 -2.15
N GLU A 414 24.23 -30.46 -3.41
CA GLU A 414 23.74 -29.66 -4.53
C GLU A 414 22.33 -30.10 -4.93
N ILE A 415 21.57 -29.19 -5.54
CA ILE A 415 20.28 -29.47 -6.16
C ILE A 415 20.49 -30.57 -7.21
N MET A 416 19.76 -31.67 -7.07
CA MET A 416 19.86 -32.78 -8.00
C MET A 416 19.38 -32.38 -9.40
N LEU A 417 19.92 -33.04 -10.42
CA LEU A 417 19.40 -32.96 -11.77
C LEU A 417 18.53 -34.18 -12.07
N ASP A 418 17.44 -33.99 -12.79
CA ASP A 418 16.61 -35.06 -13.32
C ASP A 418 17.26 -35.74 -14.55
N ASP A 419 16.58 -36.74 -15.13
CA ASP A 419 17.08 -37.47 -16.30
C ASP A 419 17.24 -36.59 -17.56
N ASN A 420 16.57 -35.42 -17.59
CA ASN A 420 16.67 -34.44 -18.69
C ASN A 420 17.78 -33.41 -18.45
N GLY A 421 18.37 -33.39 -17.25
CA GLY A 421 19.37 -32.41 -16.82
C GLY A 421 18.78 -31.14 -16.23
N ASP A 422 17.48 -31.12 -15.93
CA ASP A 422 16.80 -30.01 -15.28
C ASP A 422 16.93 -30.15 -13.75
N GLU A 423 16.97 -29.03 -13.02
CA GLU A 423 17.01 -29.05 -11.56
C GLU A 423 15.75 -29.71 -10.98
N ALA A 424 15.93 -30.66 -10.06
CA ALA A 424 14.87 -31.38 -9.35
C ALA A 424 14.27 -30.50 -8.24
N ARG A 425 13.64 -29.39 -8.66
CA ARG A 425 12.99 -28.40 -7.83
C ARG A 425 11.68 -27.93 -8.44
N GLY A 426 10.94 -27.09 -7.72
CA GLY A 426 9.78 -26.38 -8.25
C GLY A 426 8.50 -26.70 -7.50
N ALA A 427 7.45 -25.90 -7.75
CA ALA A 427 6.18 -26.04 -7.04
C ALA A 427 5.44 -27.35 -7.35
N ASN A 428 5.65 -27.88 -8.57
CA ASN A 428 5.06 -29.13 -9.05
C ASN A 428 6.02 -30.32 -8.96
N LEU A 429 7.07 -30.24 -8.13
CA LEU A 429 8.02 -31.33 -7.96
C LEU A 429 7.29 -32.64 -7.65
N MET A 430 7.69 -33.72 -8.35
CA MET A 430 7.04 -35.04 -8.26
C MET A 430 5.53 -34.99 -8.57
N ASP A 431 5.16 -34.34 -9.69
CA ASP A 431 3.77 -34.14 -10.13
C ASP A 431 2.87 -33.49 -9.05
N GLY A 432 3.45 -32.57 -8.25
CA GLY A 432 2.76 -31.85 -7.18
C GLY A 432 2.51 -32.66 -5.91
N MET A 433 3.15 -33.84 -5.77
CA MET A 433 3.00 -34.69 -4.58
C MET A 433 3.42 -33.97 -3.30
N CYS A 434 4.51 -33.18 -3.35
CA CYS A 434 5.01 -32.40 -2.22
C CYS A 434 3.98 -31.35 -1.79
N ALA A 435 3.55 -30.48 -2.72
CA ALA A 435 2.56 -29.45 -2.50
C ALA A 435 1.25 -30.02 -1.95
N SER A 436 0.74 -31.09 -2.57
CA SER A 436 -0.51 -31.74 -2.16
C SER A 436 -0.45 -32.25 -0.72
N CYS A 437 0.64 -32.92 -0.34
CA CYS A 437 0.80 -33.42 1.03
C CYS A 437 0.95 -32.27 2.04
N HIS A 438 1.81 -31.29 1.74
CA HIS A 438 2.08 -30.17 2.63
C HIS A 438 0.90 -29.19 2.76
N SER A 439 -0.04 -29.15 1.81
CA SER A 439 -1.27 -28.35 1.94
C SER A 439 -2.13 -28.72 3.17
N GLN A 440 -1.91 -29.90 3.74
CA GLN A 440 -2.54 -30.33 4.99
C GLN A 440 -2.04 -29.55 6.21
N ALA A 441 -0.84 -28.96 6.16
CA ALA A 441 -0.33 -28.03 7.16
C ALA A 441 -0.93 -26.64 6.95
N ASN A 442 -2.19 -26.50 7.34
CA ASN A 442 -2.94 -25.25 7.27
C ASN A 442 -3.51 -24.88 8.65
N PRO A 443 -3.85 -23.59 8.88
CA PRO A 443 -4.31 -23.10 10.18
C PRO A 443 -5.48 -23.90 10.79
N ASP A 444 -6.35 -24.48 9.97
CA ASP A 444 -7.54 -25.22 10.41
C ASP A 444 -7.24 -26.67 10.80
N SER A 445 -6.08 -27.19 10.40
CA SER A 445 -5.71 -28.59 10.57
C SER A 445 -5.25 -28.96 11.99
N GLY A 446 -4.71 -27.99 12.73
CA GLY A 446 -3.99 -28.23 13.99
C GLY A 446 -2.66 -28.97 13.83
N TYR A 447 -2.21 -29.24 12.60
CA TYR A 447 -0.98 -30.00 12.31
C TYR A 447 0.17 -29.12 11.81
N GLY A 448 -0.10 -27.89 11.42
CA GLY A 448 0.88 -26.95 10.91
C GLY A 448 0.24 -25.71 10.33
N LYS A 449 1.04 -24.89 9.66
CA LYS A 449 0.59 -23.65 9.04
C LYS A 449 1.44 -23.33 7.82
N ASP A 450 0.80 -22.79 6.78
CA ASP A 450 1.46 -22.38 5.53
C ASP A 450 2.44 -23.44 5.02
N TYR A 451 1.92 -24.65 4.77
CA TYR A 451 2.67 -25.79 4.23
C TYR A 451 3.77 -26.36 5.14
N VAL A 452 4.00 -25.79 6.33
CA VAL A 452 4.99 -26.27 7.31
C VAL A 452 4.29 -26.95 8.48
N PHE A 453 4.58 -28.24 8.68
CA PHE A 453 4.08 -29.01 9.82
C PHE A 453 4.74 -28.57 11.14
N HIS A 454 4.05 -28.77 12.26
CA HIS A 454 4.60 -28.50 13.57
C HIS A 454 5.75 -29.47 13.92
N HIS A 455 6.93 -28.92 14.21
CA HIS A 455 8.13 -29.63 14.68
C HIS A 455 8.46 -29.38 16.18
N GLU A 456 8.73 -30.42 16.97
CA GLU A 456 8.85 -30.34 18.44
C GLU A 456 9.67 -29.16 19.00
N ASN A 457 10.82 -28.83 18.38
CA ASN A 457 11.71 -27.77 18.87
C ASN A 457 11.59 -26.45 18.08
N ASP A 458 10.61 -26.32 17.18
CA ASP A 458 10.33 -25.02 16.54
C ASP A 458 9.67 -24.07 17.56
N PRO A 459 10.26 -22.89 17.84
CA PRO A 459 9.73 -21.95 18.82
C PRO A 459 8.32 -21.44 18.49
N PHE A 460 7.88 -21.52 17.24
CA PHE A 460 6.55 -21.04 16.83
C PHE A 460 5.41 -21.92 17.36
N ASN A 461 5.62 -23.23 17.49
CA ASN A 461 4.55 -24.17 17.85
C ASN A 461 3.95 -23.96 19.24
N PHE A 462 4.70 -23.29 20.13
CA PHE A 462 4.29 -23.09 21.52
C PHE A 462 3.33 -21.91 21.71
N ALA A 463 3.20 -21.01 20.73
CA ALA A 463 2.20 -19.94 20.74
C ALA A 463 0.78 -20.51 20.54
N ASP A 464 0.63 -21.49 19.63
CA ASP A 464 -0.66 -22.13 19.32
C ASP A 464 -1.07 -23.19 20.37
N MET A 465 -0.11 -23.91 20.97
CA MET A 465 -0.39 -24.93 21.99
C MET A 465 -0.91 -24.35 23.33
N ALA A 466 -0.55 -23.11 23.67
CA ALA A 466 -1.10 -22.43 24.84
C ALA A 466 -2.61 -22.13 24.69
N ILE A 467 -3.03 -21.76 23.48
CA ILE A 467 -4.45 -21.52 23.13
C ILE A 467 -5.22 -22.85 23.10
N LEU A 468 -4.64 -23.91 22.52
CA LEU A 468 -5.27 -25.23 22.48
C LEU A 468 -5.49 -25.82 23.90
N THR A 469 -4.55 -25.60 24.81
CA THR A 469 -4.66 -26.03 26.21
C THR A 469 -5.75 -25.27 26.97
N LEU A 470 -5.92 -23.97 26.68
CA LEU A 470 -7.00 -23.14 27.23
C LEU A 470 -8.38 -23.56 26.70
N ILE A 471 -8.50 -23.88 25.41
CA ILE A 471 -9.76 -24.32 24.79
C ILE A 471 -10.15 -25.72 25.28
N LEU A 472 -9.20 -26.66 25.34
CA LEU A 472 -9.46 -28.01 25.87
C LEU A 472 -9.79 -28.00 27.37
N GLY A 473 -9.20 -27.09 28.14
CA GLY A 473 -9.57 -26.86 29.54
C GLY A 473 -10.98 -26.30 29.71
N ALA A 474 -11.42 -25.41 28.80
CA ALA A 474 -12.77 -24.83 28.84
C ALA A 474 -13.88 -25.78 28.33
N MET A 475 -13.54 -26.84 27.58
CA MET A 475 -14.48 -27.86 27.12
C MET A 475 -14.67 -29.02 28.12
N GLN A 476 -13.90 -29.03 29.22
CA GLN A 476 -13.98 -30.06 30.28
C GLN A 476 -14.75 -29.60 31.53
N ASP A 477 -15.28 -28.37 31.53
CA ASP A 477 -16.11 -27.81 32.62
C ASP A 477 -17.61 -27.72 32.27
#